data_AF-A0A7T5RWN0-F1
#
_entry.id   AF-A0A7T5RWN0-F1
#
_cell.length_a   1.000
_cell.length_b   1.000
_cell.length_c   1.000
_cell.angle_alpha   90.00
_cell.angle_beta   90.00
_cell.angle_gamma   90.00
#
_symmetry.space_group_name_H-M   'P 1'
#
loop_
_entity.id
_entity.type
_entity.pdbx_description
1 polymer ?
#
loop_
_entity_poly.entity_id
_entity_poly.type
_entity_poly.pdbx_seq_one_letter_code
_entity_poly.pdbx_strand_id
1 'polypeptide(L)'
;MAILTEPQDFDARFGSWQNPRNVVFTDTEIAFQVASLFCMCDACCDRMEYVAKTLDDGGVKHRRGPIGDYFAVLLPKPAEVESTPGAIAQYLGSILKLEVAPVGI
;
A
#
# COMPACT_ATOMS: atom_id res chain seq x y z
N MET A 1 -13.81 22.76 -1.68
CA MET A 1 -13.24 21.40 -1.60
C MET A 1 -11.82 21.50 -2.12
N ALA A 2 -10.83 21.26 -1.26
CA ALA A 2 -9.44 21.34 -1.64
C ALA A 2 -9.11 20.12 -2.51
N ILE A 3 -8.61 20.39 -3.72
CA ILE A 3 -7.99 19.40 -4.59
C ILE A 3 -6.59 19.18 -4.01
N LEU A 4 -6.30 18.00 -3.48
CA LEU A 4 -4.93 17.60 -3.18
C LEU A 4 -4.23 17.28 -4.50
N THR A 5 -3.61 18.30 -5.06
CA THR A 5 -2.70 18.22 -6.22
C THR A 5 -1.31 17.70 -5.86
N GLU A 6 -0.97 17.65 -4.58
CA GLU A 6 0.36 17.22 -4.11
C GLU A 6 0.30 15.82 -3.48
N PRO A 7 1.26 14.93 -3.78
CA PRO A 7 1.35 13.62 -3.13
C PRO A 7 1.56 13.78 -1.63
N GLN A 8 0.75 13.09 -0.84
CA GLN A 8 0.98 12.91 0.59
C GLN A 8 1.54 11.52 0.84
N ASP A 9 2.34 11.37 1.88
CA ASP A 9 2.86 10.07 2.28
C ASP A 9 2.84 9.84 3.79
N PHE A 10 2.73 8.57 4.16
CA PHE A 10 2.85 8.11 5.54
C PHE A 10 3.38 6.69 5.60
N ASP A 11 3.96 6.32 6.74
CA ASP A 11 4.35 4.95 7.01
C ASP A 11 3.20 4.15 7.62
N ALA A 12 2.97 2.94 7.14
CA ALA A 12 1.96 2.03 7.68
C ALA A 12 2.50 0.62 7.90
N ARG A 13 2.02 -0.04 8.96
CA ARG A 13 2.30 -1.45 9.24
C ARG A 13 1.19 -2.32 8.65
N PHE A 14 1.57 -3.28 7.82
CA PHE A 14 0.67 -4.21 7.14
C PHE A 14 0.74 -5.56 7.84
N GLY A 15 -0.29 -5.90 8.61
CA GLY A 15 -0.38 -7.10 9.42
C GLY A 15 0.86 -7.28 10.30
N SER A 16 1.46 -8.47 10.21
CA SER A 16 2.65 -8.83 10.97
C SER A 16 3.97 -8.44 10.30
N TRP A 17 3.99 -7.52 9.32
CA TRP A 17 5.25 -7.06 8.74
C TRP A 17 6.08 -6.28 9.76
N GLN A 18 7.34 -6.68 9.90
CA GLN A 18 8.26 -6.10 10.85
C GLN A 18 8.54 -4.62 10.54
N ASN A 19 8.82 -4.33 9.28
CA ASN A 19 9.09 -2.98 8.81
C ASN A 19 7.81 -2.32 8.31
N PRO A 20 7.57 -1.03 8.65
CA PRO A 20 6.53 -0.24 8.00
C PRO A 20 6.74 -0.16 6.48
N ARG A 21 5.72 0.30 5.78
CA ARG A 21 5.74 0.57 4.34
C ARG A 21 5.28 1.98 4.09
N ASN A 22 6.00 2.65 3.21
CA ASN A 22 5.58 3.94 2.75
C ASN A 22 4.34 3.79 1.85
N VAL A 23 3.31 4.57 2.19
CA VAL A 23 2.07 4.73 1.45
C VAL A 23 2.05 6.16 0.94
N VAL A 24 1.99 6.33 -0.37
CA VAL A 24 1.84 7.61 -1.05
C VAL A 24 0.43 7.68 -1.61
N PHE A 25 -0.26 8.80 -1.45
CA PHE A 25 -1.60 8.96 -1.99
C PHE A 25 -1.85 10.37 -2.51
N THR A 26 -2.72 10.44 -3.50
CA THR A 26 -3.30 11.66 -4.06
C THR A 26 -4.82 11.58 -3.91
N ASP A 27 -5.56 12.53 -4.48
CA ASP A 27 -7.01 12.44 -4.53
C ASP A 27 -7.53 11.29 -5.37
N THR A 28 -6.75 10.82 -6.33
CA THR A 28 -7.20 9.85 -7.33
C THR A 28 -6.50 8.51 -7.22
N GLU A 29 -5.33 8.46 -6.59
CA GLU A 29 -4.47 7.28 -6.61
C GLU A 29 -3.85 7.03 -5.24
N ILE A 30 -3.67 5.76 -4.90
CA ILE A 30 -2.86 5.32 -3.78
C ILE A 30 -1.77 4.40 -4.33
N ALA A 31 -0.54 4.62 -3.90
CA ALA A 31 0.62 3.77 -4.11
C ALA A 31 1.16 3.33 -2.75
N PHE A 32 1.56 2.08 -2.59
CA PHE A 32 2.24 1.64 -1.37
C PHE A 32 3.31 0.62 -1.70
N GLN A 33 4.34 0.55 -0.86
CA GLN A 33 5.41 -0.42 -1.00
C GLN A 33 4.97 -1.79 -0.46
N VAL A 34 5.18 -2.86 -1.23
CA VAL A 34 4.97 -4.24 -0.75
C VAL A 34 6.26 -4.79 -0.14
N ALA A 35 7.43 -4.47 -0.69
CA ALA A 35 8.71 -4.91 -0.15
C ALA A 35 9.84 -3.90 -0.32
N SER A 36 10.92 -4.16 0.40
CA SER A 36 12.21 -3.49 0.29
C SER A 36 13.26 -4.54 -0.07
N LEU A 37 14.29 -4.16 -0.84
CA LEU A 37 15.45 -4.98 -1.25
C LEU A 37 16.07 -5.83 -0.13
N PHE A 38 15.89 -5.42 1.14
CA PHE A 38 16.46 -6.09 2.30
C PHE A 38 15.52 -7.11 2.97
N CYS A 39 14.33 -7.33 2.43
CA CYS A 39 13.32 -8.27 2.94
C CYS A 39 13.30 -9.60 2.17
N MET A 40 14.44 -10.28 2.05
CA MET A 40 14.57 -11.56 1.32
C MET A 40 14.52 -12.83 2.19
N CYS A 41 13.90 -12.78 3.37
CA CYS A 41 13.61 -14.02 4.10
C CYS A 41 12.33 -14.68 3.56
N ASP A 42 12.20 -16.00 3.74
CA ASP A 42 11.05 -16.79 3.24
C ASP A 42 9.70 -16.16 3.65
N ALA A 43 9.59 -15.72 4.91
CA ALA A 43 8.38 -15.07 5.40
C ALA A 43 8.07 -13.71 4.76
N CYS A 44 9.03 -13.02 4.17
CA CYS A 44 8.79 -11.81 3.39
C CYS A 44 8.42 -12.15 1.95
N CYS A 45 9.05 -13.17 1.35
CA CYS A 45 8.69 -13.69 0.03
C CYS A 45 7.25 -14.18 -0.04
N ASP A 46 6.83 -15.03 0.91
CA ASP A 46 5.46 -15.57 0.97
C ASP A 46 4.41 -14.45 1.07
N ARG A 47 4.74 -13.38 1.79
CA ARG A 47 3.82 -12.25 1.98
C ARG A 47 3.78 -11.32 0.77
N MET A 48 4.88 -11.15 0.04
CA MET A 48 4.86 -10.50 -1.27
C MET A 48 3.97 -11.27 -2.24
N GLU A 49 4.08 -12.60 -2.26
CA GLU A 49 3.26 -13.46 -3.11
C GLU A 49 1.78 -13.40 -2.73
N TYR A 50 1.45 -13.42 -1.43
CA TYR A 50 0.08 -13.23 -0.94
C TYR A 50 -0.52 -11.90 -1.41
N VAL A 51 0.22 -10.80 -1.27
CA VAL A 51 -0.24 -9.47 -1.71
C VAL A 51 -0.41 -9.43 -3.22
N ALA A 52 0.58 -9.92 -3.99
CA ALA A 52 0.48 -9.98 -5.45
C ALA A 52 -0.77 -10.77 -5.90
N LYS A 53 -1.00 -11.95 -5.33
CA LYS A 53 -2.18 -12.77 -5.61
C LYS A 53 -3.48 -12.08 -5.24
N THR A 54 -3.56 -11.46 -4.06
CA THR A 54 -4.77 -10.75 -3.60
C THR A 54 -5.11 -9.59 -4.52
N LEU A 55 -4.10 -8.90 -5.05
CA LEU A 55 -4.28 -7.82 -6.01
C LEU A 55 -4.71 -8.33 -7.39
N ASP A 56 -4.11 -9.42 -7.86
CA ASP A 56 -4.52 -10.08 -9.12
C ASP A 56 -5.97 -10.57 -9.04
N ASP A 57 -6.36 -11.23 -7.94
CA ASP A 57 -7.73 -11.69 -7.68
C ASP A 57 -8.71 -10.52 -7.60
N GLY A 58 -8.26 -9.36 -7.12
CA GLY A 58 -9.03 -8.12 -7.05
C GLY A 58 -9.06 -7.29 -8.33
N GLY A 59 -8.40 -7.73 -9.40
CA GLY A 59 -8.29 -6.97 -10.66
C GLY A 59 -7.52 -5.65 -10.52
N VAL A 60 -6.68 -5.53 -9.50
CA VAL A 60 -5.89 -4.33 -9.22
C VAL A 60 -4.65 -4.31 -10.08
N LYS A 61 -4.45 -3.23 -10.84
CA LYS A 61 -3.23 -3.02 -11.62
C LYS A 61 -2.07 -2.70 -10.68
N HIS A 62 -1.04 -3.54 -10.68
CA HIS A 62 0.22 -3.26 -10.01
C HIS A 62 1.35 -3.06 -11.03
N ARG A 63 2.37 -2.29 -10.66
CA ARG A 63 3.59 -2.10 -11.45
C ARG A 63 4.80 -2.53 -10.65
N ARG A 64 5.70 -3.27 -11.31
CA ARG A 64 7.03 -3.58 -10.79
C ARG A 64 7.95 -2.37 -11.05
N GLY A 65 8.58 -1.86 -10.00
CA GLY A 65 9.52 -0.75 -10.09
C GLY A 65 10.83 -1.14 -10.79
N PRO A 66 11.59 -0.14 -11.29
CA PRO A 66 12.75 -0.36 -12.16
C PRO A 66 14.00 -0.95 -11.48
N ILE A 67 14.10 -0.94 -10.14
CA ILE A 67 15.25 -1.50 -9.40
C ILE A 67 14.71 -2.31 -8.20
N GLY A 68 14.83 -3.64 -8.28
CA GLY A 68 14.53 -4.67 -7.26
C GLY A 68 13.47 -4.36 -6.18
N ASP A 69 12.24 -4.80 -6.41
CA ASP A 69 11.22 -5.05 -5.36
C ASP A 69 10.37 -3.88 -4.82
N TYR A 70 10.26 -2.78 -5.55
CA TYR A 70 9.11 -1.88 -5.39
C TYR A 70 7.92 -2.46 -6.15
N PHE A 71 6.94 -3.02 -5.46
CA PHE A 71 5.59 -3.07 -6.02
C PHE A 71 4.93 -1.77 -5.62
N ALA A 72 4.80 -0.82 -6.54
CA ALA A 72 3.90 0.32 -6.37
C ALA A 72 2.55 -0.14 -6.89
N VAL A 73 1.66 -0.50 -5.98
CA VAL A 73 0.30 -0.89 -6.33
C VAL A 73 -0.51 0.38 -6.50
N LEU A 74 -0.87 0.71 -7.74
CA LEU A 74 -1.67 1.90 -8.05
C LEU A 74 -3.15 1.53 -7.93
N LEU A 75 -3.76 1.92 -6.82
CA LEU A 75 -5.18 1.78 -6.60
C LEU A 75 -5.88 3.09 -6.96
N PRO A 76 -6.98 3.07 -7.74
CA PRO A 76 -7.86 4.22 -7.77
C PRO A 76 -8.37 4.46 -6.34
N LYS A 77 -8.22 5.69 -5.86
CA LYS A 77 -8.83 6.11 -4.59
C LYS A 77 -10.30 6.43 -4.87
N PRO A 78 -11.26 5.73 -4.23
CA PRO A 78 -12.67 6.09 -4.34
C PRO A 78 -12.91 7.50 -3.78
N ALA A 79 -13.81 8.26 -4.39
CA ALA A 79 -14.07 9.65 -4.00
C ALA A 79 -14.62 9.78 -2.56
N GLU A 80 -15.24 8.71 -2.06
CA GLU A 80 -15.76 8.57 -0.71
C GLU A 80 -14.68 8.29 0.35
N VAL A 81 -13.48 7.86 -0.05
CA VAL A 81 -12.38 7.63 0.88
C VAL A 81 -11.75 8.97 1.21
N GLU A 82 -11.80 9.37 2.48
CA GLU A 82 -11.14 10.59 2.94
C GLU A 82 -9.63 10.55 2.69
N SER A 83 -9.05 11.70 2.33
CA SER A 83 -7.60 11.85 2.14
C SER A 83 -6.86 11.99 3.48
N THR A 84 -7.13 11.07 4.42
CA THR A 84 -6.46 11.01 5.73
C THR A 84 -5.71 9.67 5.88
N PRO A 85 -4.56 9.62 6.55
CA PRO A 85 -3.80 8.37 6.72
C PRO A 85 -4.63 7.21 7.29
N GLY A 86 -5.54 7.50 8.23
CA GLY A 86 -6.42 6.50 8.83
C GLY A 86 -7.42 5.89 7.83
N ALA A 87 -8.08 6.73 7.02
CA ALA A 87 -9.05 6.26 6.01
C ALA A 87 -8.36 5.49 4.88
N ILE A 88 -7.19 5.95 4.42
CA ILE A 88 -6.37 5.26 3.43
C ILE A 88 -5.92 3.89 3.95
N ALA A 89 -5.45 3.81 5.20
CA ALA A 89 -5.06 2.55 5.84
C ALA A 89 -6.25 1.57 5.94
N GLN A 90 -7.43 2.03 6.38
CA GLN A 90 -8.63 1.20 6.43
C GLN A 90 -9.03 0.67 5.04
N TYR A 91 -8.98 1.52 4.02
CA TYR A 91 -9.27 1.12 2.64
C TYR A 91 -8.29 0.06 2.14
N LEU A 92 -6.97 0.28 2.33
CA LEU A 92 -5.94 -0.70 1.97
C LEU A 92 -6.13 -2.03 2.70
N GLY A 93 -6.44 -2.00 4.00
CA GLY A 93 -6.71 -3.20 4.77
C GLY A 93 -7.92 -3.99 4.26
N SER A 94 -8.96 -3.30 3.79
CA SER A 94 -10.17 -3.93 3.23
C SER A 94 -9.90 -4.65 1.90
N ILE A 95 -9.00 -4.12 1.07
CA ILE A 95 -8.59 -4.70 -0.21
C ILE A 95 -7.68 -5.89 0.03
N LEU A 96 -6.64 -5.70 0.84
CA LEU A 96 -5.59 -6.69 1.07
C LEU A 96 -6.01 -7.81 2.04
N LYS A 97 -7.16 -7.64 2.71
CA LYS A 97 -7.60 -8.51 3.82
C LYS A 97 -6.53 -8.62 4.90
N LEU A 98 -5.89 -7.50 5.22
CA LEU A 98 -4.87 -7.38 6.25
C LEU A 98 -5.22 -6.22 7.18
N GLU A 99 -4.76 -6.30 8.42
CA GLU A 99 -4.74 -5.12 9.28
C GLU A 99 -3.73 -4.12 8.69
N VAL A 100 -4.11 -2.85 8.54
CA VAL A 100 -3.20 -1.80 8.11
C VAL A 100 -3.34 -0.63 9.09
N ALA A 101 -2.26 -0.30 9.77
CA ALA A 101 -2.23 0.73 10.79
C ALA A 101 -1.13 1.75 10.48
N PRO A 102 -1.44 3.05 10.42
CA PRO A 102 -0.40 4.06 10.29
C PRO A 102 0.57 4.07 11.48
N VAL A 103 1.80 4.54 11.25
CA VAL A 103 2.87 4.59 12.25
C VAL A 103 3.23 6.05 12.52
N GLY A 104 3.34 6.40 13.81
CA GLY A 104 3.90 7.70 14.24
C GLY A 104 2.97 8.91 14.06
N ILE A 105 1.66 8.69 13.98
CA ILE A 105 0.63 9.76 13.98
C ILE A 105 0.00 9.94 15.35
#